data_AF-B8RJ99-F1
#
_entry.id   AF-B8RJ99-F1
#
_cell.length_a   1.000
_cell.length_b   1.000
_cell.length_c   1.000
_cell.angle_alpha   90.00
_cell.angle_beta   90.00
_cell.angle_gamma   90.00
#
_symmetry.space_group_name_H-M   'P 1'
#
loop_
_entity.id
_entity.type
_entity.pdbx_description
1 polymer ?
#
loop_
_entity_poly.entity_id
_entity_poly.type
_entity_poly.pdbx_seq_one_letter_code
_entity_poly.pdbx_strand_id
1 'polypeptide(L)'
;YVNDEPLQVHDKYTIPMYTSDEGEQPLVRVHALAGKELAVDIRDGQVVIVCDGYRAQILTGQVFYDNTVGLCGTNNKQEEDDFITPQQCVMRKPEYFAASWAVTGQNCTGPAKAFAIASQQKQNEACLKVEYMYGNVVSNADAGRKRYRFYNHNVDSSSSSESDSSSSSSSSDSSESNSKSDSSSSSSSSSSSSSSESKEYNPAQQKYSGKECDITHQVQYVERGSEICFSKRPLPVCNSNCKAIDVVNKYYDFHCRPLEDTIAQLWKEQIRKGVNPDLSVKAVSKTIKMNAPKKCVYVK
;
A
#
# COMPACT_ATOMS: atom_id res chain seq x y z
N TYR A 1 3.47 -5.73 -24.93
CA TYR A 1 2.43 -5.73 -25.98
C TYR A 1 2.04 -4.29 -26.22
N VAL A 2 1.89 -3.88 -27.48
CA VAL A 2 1.31 -2.58 -27.87
C VAL A 2 0.14 -2.92 -28.78
N ASN A 3 -1.06 -2.44 -28.45
CA ASN A 3 -2.32 -2.81 -29.14
C ASN A 3 -2.54 -4.34 -29.25
N ASP A 4 -2.34 -5.07 -28.14
CA ASP A 4 -2.47 -6.54 -28.08
C ASP A 4 -1.53 -7.35 -29.00
N GLU A 5 -0.56 -6.70 -29.65
CA GLU A 5 0.51 -7.37 -30.38
C GLU A 5 1.78 -7.51 -29.52
N PRO A 6 2.46 -8.67 -29.55
CA PRO A 6 3.70 -8.88 -28.82
C PRO A 6 4.77 -7.90 -29.34
N LEU A 7 5.42 -7.20 -28.41
CA LEU A 7 6.45 -6.22 -28.74
C LEU A 7 7.67 -6.97 -29.30
N GLN A 8 7.87 -6.92 -30.61
CA GLN A 8 9.06 -7.47 -31.27
C GLN A 8 10.23 -6.51 -31.03
N VAL A 9 11.00 -6.75 -29.97
CA VAL A 9 12.15 -5.92 -29.61
C VAL A 9 13.37 -6.40 -30.41
N HIS A 10 13.97 -5.51 -31.20
CA HIS A 10 15.23 -5.81 -31.88
C HIS A 10 16.41 -5.45 -30.98
N ASP A 11 17.10 -6.47 -30.46
CA ASP A 11 18.22 -6.32 -29.52
C ASP A 11 19.41 -5.51 -30.04
N LYS A 12 19.49 -5.30 -31.37
CA LYS A 12 20.61 -4.65 -32.07
C LYS A 12 20.90 -3.22 -31.59
N TYR A 13 19.94 -2.54 -30.97
CA TYR A 13 20.08 -1.15 -30.50
C TYR A 13 19.76 -1.00 -29.01
N THR A 14 19.98 -2.05 -28.22
CA THR A 14 19.77 -2.00 -26.77
C THR A 14 20.88 -1.21 -26.08
N ILE A 15 20.51 -0.19 -25.33
CA ILE A 15 21.43 0.52 -24.44
C ILE A 15 21.15 0.06 -23.00
N PRO A 16 22.01 -0.79 -22.41
CA PRO A 16 21.90 -1.17 -21.01
C PRO A 16 22.48 -0.07 -20.10
N MET A 17 21.80 0.24 -19.01
CA MET A 17 22.28 1.11 -17.95
C MET A 17 22.32 0.34 -16.63
N TYR A 18 23.48 0.36 -15.99
CA TYR A 18 23.76 -0.35 -14.75
C TYR A 18 23.76 0.63 -13.58
N THR A 19 23.36 0.15 -12.41
CA THR A 19 23.59 0.87 -11.14
C THR A 19 24.80 0.31 -10.43
N SER A 20 25.47 1.14 -9.64
CA SER A 20 26.65 0.77 -8.84
C SER A 20 26.43 -0.47 -7.94
N ASP A 21 25.18 -0.77 -7.61
CA ASP A 21 24.78 -1.72 -6.57
C ASP A 21 24.15 -3.02 -7.12
N GLU A 22 23.90 -3.12 -8.43
CA GLU A 22 23.30 -4.30 -9.08
C GLU A 22 24.26 -4.78 -10.18
N GLY A 23 24.78 -6.02 -10.08
CA GLY A 23 25.95 -6.55 -10.81
C GLY A 23 25.93 -6.53 -12.37
N GLU A 24 25.99 -7.70 -13.01
CA GLU A 24 26.04 -7.84 -14.49
C GLU A 24 24.67 -7.64 -15.18
N GLN A 25 23.59 -7.39 -14.43
CA GLN A 25 22.26 -7.15 -14.97
C GLN A 25 21.92 -5.64 -14.99
N PRO A 26 21.55 -5.09 -16.16
CA PRO A 26 21.21 -3.68 -16.26
C PRO A 26 19.87 -3.37 -15.61
N LEU A 27 19.83 -2.32 -14.78
CA LEU A 27 18.59 -1.83 -14.18
C LEU A 27 17.62 -1.30 -15.24
N VAL A 28 18.16 -0.64 -16.27
CA VAL A 28 17.38 -0.04 -17.35
C VAL A 28 17.90 -0.54 -18.68
N ARG A 29 17.00 -0.95 -19.57
CA ARG A 29 17.28 -1.28 -20.96
C ARG A 29 16.45 -0.39 -21.87
N VAL A 30 17.11 0.35 -22.74
CA VAL A 30 16.44 1.22 -23.73
C VAL A 30 16.53 0.58 -25.10
N HIS A 31 15.39 0.41 -25.77
CA HIS A 31 15.28 -0.23 -27.07
C HIS A 31 14.50 0.65 -28.05
N ALA A 32 14.93 0.69 -29.31
CA ALA A 32 14.14 1.25 -30.40
C ALA A 32 13.20 0.18 -30.97
N LEU A 33 11.93 0.52 -31.15
CA LEU A 33 10.94 -0.35 -31.78
C LEU A 33 10.80 -0.06 -33.27
N ALA A 34 10.25 -1.03 -34.01
CA ALA A 34 10.03 -0.91 -35.46
C ALA A 34 9.13 0.28 -35.85
N GLY A 35 8.22 0.70 -34.95
CA GLY A 35 7.30 1.82 -35.12
C GLY A 35 7.90 3.22 -34.93
N LYS A 36 9.23 3.35 -34.77
CA LYS A 36 9.91 4.59 -34.33
C LYS A 36 9.60 5.01 -32.90
N GLU A 37 9.10 4.10 -32.08
CA GLU A 37 8.95 4.31 -30.65
C GLU A 37 10.24 3.92 -29.91
N LEU A 38 10.41 4.48 -28.71
CA LEU A 38 11.41 4.07 -27.75
C LEU A 38 10.70 3.32 -26.61
N ALA A 39 11.23 2.15 -26.27
CA ALA A 39 10.83 1.38 -25.10
C ALA A 39 11.93 1.46 -24.03
N VAL A 40 11.57 1.91 -22.84
CA VAL A 40 12.42 1.93 -21.65
C VAL A 40 11.91 0.85 -20.71
N ASP A 41 12.65 -0.25 -20.64
CA ASP A 41 12.41 -1.37 -19.74
C ASP A 41 13.21 -1.15 -18.44
N ILE A 42 12.54 -1.17 -17.29
CA ILE A 42 13.12 -0.99 -15.97
C ILE A 42 12.87 -2.25 -15.14
N ARG A 43 13.93 -2.80 -14.54
CA ARG A 43 13.91 -4.01 -13.69
C ARG A 43 13.22 -5.18 -14.39
N ASP A 44 13.67 -5.51 -15.60
CA ASP A 44 13.22 -6.68 -16.37
C ASP A 44 11.68 -6.80 -16.53
N GLY A 45 11.07 -5.74 -17.04
CA GLY A 45 9.64 -5.70 -17.37
C GLY A 45 8.74 -5.33 -16.20
N GLN A 46 9.29 -5.00 -15.03
CA GLN A 46 8.49 -4.51 -13.91
C GLN A 46 7.85 -3.16 -14.22
N VAL A 47 8.57 -2.27 -14.91
CA VAL A 47 8.00 -1.04 -15.48
C VAL A 47 8.53 -0.89 -16.90
N VAL A 48 7.63 -0.77 -17.87
CA VAL A 48 7.97 -0.51 -19.28
C VAL A 48 7.30 0.78 -19.71
N ILE A 49 8.09 1.72 -20.19
CA ILE A 49 7.61 3.00 -20.72
C ILE A 49 7.82 2.95 -22.24
N VAL A 50 6.75 3.06 -23.00
CA VAL A 50 6.81 3.17 -24.47
C VAL A 50 6.43 4.59 -24.85
N CYS A 51 7.29 5.26 -25.61
CA CYS A 51 7.05 6.63 -26.06
C CYS A 51 7.35 6.82 -27.55
N ASP A 52 6.50 7.59 -28.24
CA ASP A 52 6.64 7.94 -29.66
C ASP A 52 7.10 9.41 -29.86
N GLY A 53 7.47 10.09 -28.78
CA GLY A 53 7.83 11.52 -28.75
C GLY A 53 6.64 12.47 -28.51
N TYR A 54 5.40 11.99 -28.63
CA TYR A 54 4.17 12.76 -28.37
C TYR A 54 3.33 12.15 -27.24
N ARG A 55 3.32 10.83 -27.14
CA ARG A 55 2.56 10.03 -26.19
C ARG A 55 3.52 9.12 -25.43
N ALA A 56 3.14 8.83 -24.19
CA ALA A 56 3.81 7.84 -23.36
C ALA A 56 2.78 6.88 -22.80
N GLN A 57 3.04 5.58 -22.92
CA GLN A 57 2.29 4.52 -22.26
C GLN A 57 3.18 3.89 -21.20
N ILE A 58 2.65 3.75 -19.99
CA ILE A 58 3.34 3.10 -18.88
C ILE A 58 2.65 1.76 -18.65
N LEU A 59 3.43 0.69 -18.72
CA LEU A 59 3.00 -0.67 -18.43
C LEU A 59 3.72 -1.12 -17.17
N THR A 60 2.97 -1.69 -16.24
CA THR A 60 3.52 -2.16 -14.97
C THR A 60 3.26 -3.65 -14.78
N GLY A 61 4.20 -4.34 -14.15
CA GLY A 61 4.03 -5.74 -13.74
C GLY A 61 3.08 -5.89 -12.55
N GLN A 62 2.68 -7.13 -12.26
CA GLN A 62 1.76 -7.48 -11.17
C GLN A 62 2.17 -6.94 -9.78
N VAL A 63 3.47 -6.71 -9.55
CA VAL A 63 3.99 -6.14 -8.30
C VAL A 63 3.52 -4.71 -8.02
N PHE A 64 3.00 -4.02 -9.04
CA PHE A 64 2.41 -2.68 -8.91
C PHE A 64 0.88 -2.69 -8.89
N TYR A 65 0.23 -3.85 -8.92
CA TYR A 65 -1.22 -3.94 -8.75
C TYR A 65 -1.62 -3.39 -7.38
N ASP A 66 -2.60 -2.47 -7.35
CA ASP A 66 -3.07 -1.77 -6.13
C ASP A 66 -1.94 -1.06 -5.35
N ASN A 67 -0.87 -0.69 -6.04
CA ASN A 67 0.32 -0.09 -5.45
C ASN A 67 0.88 1.06 -6.32
N THR A 68 -0.02 1.71 -7.08
CA THR A 68 0.29 2.96 -7.79
C THR A 68 -0.54 4.10 -7.23
N VAL A 69 -0.04 5.31 -7.42
CA VAL A 69 -0.78 6.55 -7.22
C VAL A 69 -0.29 7.55 -8.28
N GLY A 70 -1.07 8.59 -8.52
CA GLY A 70 -0.73 9.61 -9.49
C GLY A 70 -1.82 9.76 -10.55
N LEU A 71 -1.46 10.40 -11.66
CA LEU A 71 -2.39 10.68 -12.76
C LEU A 71 -2.91 9.42 -13.46
N CYS A 72 -2.26 8.26 -13.28
CA CYS A 72 -2.67 6.97 -13.84
C CYS A 72 -3.48 6.11 -12.85
N GLY A 73 -3.90 6.68 -11.72
CA GLY A 73 -4.77 5.99 -10.77
C GLY A 73 -4.07 4.97 -9.87
N THR A 74 -4.87 4.08 -9.29
CA THR A 74 -4.47 3.15 -8.21
C THR A 74 -4.06 1.77 -8.72
N ASN A 75 -4.36 1.47 -10.00
CA ASN A 75 -4.03 0.21 -10.66
C ASN A 75 -4.64 -1.02 -9.94
N ASN A 76 -5.84 -0.88 -9.37
CA ASN A 76 -6.58 -1.97 -8.72
C ASN A 76 -7.83 -2.41 -9.51
N LYS A 77 -8.09 -1.78 -10.68
CA LYS A 77 -9.26 -1.97 -11.55
C LYS A 77 -10.57 -1.42 -10.97
N GLN A 78 -10.50 -0.50 -10.01
CA GLN A 78 -11.64 0.24 -9.48
C GLN A 78 -11.55 1.68 -9.97
N GLU A 79 -12.41 2.05 -10.92
CA GLU A 79 -12.41 3.41 -11.49
C GLU A 79 -12.87 4.45 -10.45
N GLU A 80 -13.56 4.02 -9.40
CA GLU A 80 -14.11 4.89 -8.36
C GLU A 80 -13.03 5.58 -7.51
N ASP A 81 -11.84 4.99 -7.40
CA ASP A 81 -10.74 5.52 -6.61
C ASP A 81 -9.54 6.05 -7.43
N ASP A 82 -9.59 5.93 -8.76
CA ASP A 82 -8.51 6.35 -9.65
C ASP A 82 -8.19 7.86 -9.56
N PHE A 83 -9.16 8.67 -9.13
CA PHE A 83 -8.95 10.11 -8.88
C PHE A 83 -8.52 10.42 -7.44
N ILE A 84 -7.75 9.53 -6.82
CA ILE A 84 -7.18 9.75 -5.50
C ILE A 84 -6.07 10.81 -5.52
N THR A 85 -6.22 11.87 -4.72
CA THR A 85 -5.22 12.93 -4.60
C THR A 85 -4.07 12.53 -3.65
N PRO A 86 -2.95 13.28 -3.62
CA PRO A 86 -1.89 13.07 -2.64
C PRO A 86 -2.36 13.14 -1.16
N GLN A 87 -3.52 13.74 -0.91
CA GLN A 87 -4.12 13.83 0.42
C GLN A 87 -5.05 12.65 0.75
N GLN A 88 -5.00 11.57 -0.04
CA GLN A 88 -5.76 10.33 0.15
C GLN A 88 -7.28 10.53 0.17
N CYS A 89 -7.79 11.21 -0.85
CA CYS A 89 -9.23 11.30 -1.07
C CYS A 89 -9.54 11.30 -2.56
N VAL A 90 -10.74 10.83 -2.90
CA VAL A 90 -11.22 10.81 -4.27
C VAL A 90 -11.75 12.19 -4.62
N MET A 91 -11.10 12.83 -5.58
CA MET A 91 -11.50 14.13 -6.09
C MET A 91 -12.52 13.94 -7.22
N ARG A 92 -13.73 14.45 -7.03
CA ARG A 92 -14.81 14.30 -8.03
C ARG A 92 -14.55 15.03 -9.35
N LYS A 93 -13.71 16.07 -9.33
CA LYS A 93 -13.42 16.91 -10.49
C LYS A 93 -12.06 16.54 -11.08
N PRO A 94 -11.99 16.02 -12.32
CA PRO A 94 -10.74 15.61 -12.95
C PRO A 94 -9.70 16.74 -13.03
N GLU A 95 -10.15 17.99 -13.20
CA GLU A 95 -9.25 19.14 -13.34
C GLU A 95 -8.52 19.43 -12.03
N TYR A 96 -9.23 19.34 -10.90
CA TYR A 96 -8.62 19.48 -9.58
C TYR A 96 -7.79 18.25 -9.22
N PHE A 97 -8.24 17.05 -9.59
CA PHE A 97 -7.45 15.84 -9.43
C PHE A 97 -6.08 15.97 -10.12
N ALA A 98 -6.07 16.32 -11.41
CA ALA A 98 -4.84 16.48 -12.19
C ALA A 98 -3.94 17.58 -11.62
N ALA A 99 -4.55 18.71 -11.22
CA ALA A 99 -3.82 19.82 -10.61
C ALA A 99 -3.23 19.48 -9.23
N SER A 100 -3.84 18.55 -8.47
CA SER A 100 -3.34 18.13 -7.15
C SER A 100 -1.99 17.40 -7.24
N TRP A 101 -1.68 16.78 -8.38
CA TRP A 101 -0.42 16.08 -8.66
C TRP A 101 0.65 16.96 -9.31
N ALA A 102 0.40 18.28 -9.44
CA ALA A 102 1.36 19.19 -10.02
C ALA A 102 2.63 19.34 -9.16
N VAL A 103 3.81 19.18 -9.78
CA VAL A 103 5.10 19.34 -9.10
C VAL A 103 5.52 20.82 -9.11
N THR A 104 5.13 21.57 -8.08
CA THR A 104 5.31 23.04 -8.00
C THR A 104 6.64 23.48 -7.37
N GLY A 105 7.75 22.87 -7.80
CA GLY A 105 9.10 23.26 -7.35
C GLY A 105 9.49 24.70 -7.69
N GLN A 106 10.68 25.15 -7.26
CA GLN A 106 11.14 26.53 -7.46
C GLN A 106 11.11 26.96 -8.93
N ASN A 107 11.44 26.05 -9.85
CA ASN A 107 11.50 26.31 -11.30
C ASN A 107 10.18 26.05 -12.05
N CYS A 108 9.07 25.79 -11.36
CA CYS A 108 7.77 25.61 -12.03
C CYS A 108 7.25 26.97 -12.53
N THR A 109 7.12 27.13 -13.85
CA THR A 109 6.58 28.32 -14.51
C THR A 109 5.23 28.00 -15.15
N GLY A 110 4.41 29.03 -15.36
CA GLY A 110 3.09 28.88 -15.98
C GLY A 110 1.95 28.55 -15.00
N PRO A 111 0.80 28.07 -15.51
CA PRO A 111 -0.45 28.05 -14.75
C PRO A 111 -0.54 26.91 -13.73
N ALA A 112 0.37 25.91 -13.81
CA ALA A 112 0.38 24.75 -12.92
C ALA A 112 0.41 25.13 -11.43
N LYS A 113 1.16 26.16 -11.05
CA LYS A 113 1.19 26.69 -9.68
C LYS A 113 -0.19 27.18 -9.22
N ALA A 114 -0.86 27.96 -10.06
CA ALA A 114 -2.17 28.51 -9.74
C ALA A 114 -3.23 27.41 -9.65
N PHE A 115 -3.19 26.43 -10.55
CA PHE A 115 -4.10 25.28 -10.52
C PHE A 115 -3.87 24.40 -9.30
N ALA A 116 -2.63 24.16 -8.91
CA ALA A 116 -2.30 23.40 -7.69
C ALA A 116 -2.89 24.08 -6.43
N ILE A 117 -2.73 25.41 -6.33
CA ILE A 117 -3.31 26.19 -5.23
C ILE A 117 -4.84 26.11 -5.25
N ALA A 118 -5.46 26.28 -6.42
CA ALA A 118 -6.91 26.20 -6.56
C ALA A 118 -7.45 24.81 -6.19
N SER A 119 -6.75 23.74 -6.59
CA SER A 119 -7.10 22.37 -6.21
C SER A 119 -7.05 22.17 -4.69
N GLN A 120 -6.04 22.70 -4.01
CA GLN A 120 -5.93 22.61 -2.55
C GLN A 120 -7.06 23.37 -1.85
N GLN A 121 -7.42 24.55 -2.34
CA GLN A 121 -8.55 25.33 -1.80
C GLN A 121 -9.88 24.58 -1.95
N LYS A 122 -10.07 23.88 -3.08
CA LYS A 122 -11.27 23.10 -3.37
C LYS A 122 -11.30 21.71 -2.73
N GLN A 123 -10.24 21.34 -2.03
CA GLN A 123 -10.14 20.05 -1.37
C GLN A 123 -11.29 19.85 -0.39
N ASN A 124 -11.60 20.79 0.50
CA ASN A 124 -12.65 20.59 1.51
C ASN A 124 -14.08 20.43 0.94
N GLU A 125 -14.32 20.87 -0.31
CA GLU A 125 -15.64 20.82 -0.95
C GLU A 125 -15.83 19.60 -1.85
N ALA A 126 -14.75 19.11 -2.49
CA ALA A 126 -14.84 18.15 -3.59
C ALA A 126 -14.06 16.82 -3.36
N CYS A 127 -13.38 16.71 -2.23
CA CYS A 127 -12.58 15.55 -1.79
C CYS A 127 -13.44 14.61 -0.95
N LEU A 128 -13.79 13.44 -1.50
CA LEU A 128 -14.49 12.40 -0.76
C LEU A 128 -13.47 11.48 -0.07
N LYS A 129 -13.61 11.31 1.23
CA LYS A 129 -12.89 10.25 1.95
C LYS A 129 -13.63 8.95 1.78
N VAL A 130 -12.95 7.93 1.25
CA VAL A 130 -13.49 6.58 1.15
C VAL A 130 -13.50 5.96 2.53
N GLU A 131 -14.65 5.48 2.96
CA GLU A 131 -14.81 4.71 4.19
C GLU A 131 -15.13 3.26 3.81
N TYR A 132 -14.26 2.34 4.24
CA TYR A 132 -14.39 0.92 3.92
C TYR A 132 -15.33 0.25 4.94
N MET A 133 -16.54 -0.05 4.48
CA MET A 133 -17.51 -0.83 5.24
C MET A 133 -17.32 -2.32 4.93
N TYR A 134 -16.71 -3.06 5.86
CA TYR A 134 -16.53 -4.50 5.69
C TYR A 134 -17.84 -5.23 6.00
N GLY A 135 -18.46 -5.81 4.97
CA GLY A 135 -19.60 -6.69 5.12
C GLY A 135 -19.16 -8.13 5.46
N ASN A 136 -19.91 -8.80 6.33
CA ASN A 136 -19.72 -10.24 6.53
C ASN A 136 -20.26 -10.99 5.30
N VAL A 137 -19.38 -11.30 4.35
CA VAL A 137 -19.70 -12.05 3.13
C VAL A 137 -19.61 -13.57 3.29
N VAL A 138 -19.27 -14.06 4.49
CA VAL A 138 -19.26 -15.50 4.80
C VAL A 138 -20.49 -15.82 5.64
N SER A 139 -21.28 -16.77 5.16
CA SER A 139 -22.43 -17.25 5.94
C SER A 139 -21.95 -17.82 7.27
N ASN A 140 -22.76 -17.70 8.33
CA ASN A 140 -22.37 -18.26 9.63
C ASN A 140 -22.10 -19.78 9.56
N ALA A 141 -22.77 -20.48 8.64
CA ALA A 141 -22.56 -21.90 8.39
C ALA A 141 -21.17 -22.17 7.77
N ASP A 142 -20.82 -21.45 6.71
CA ASP A 142 -19.53 -21.62 6.02
C ASP A 142 -18.34 -21.13 6.87
N ALA A 143 -18.59 -20.16 7.75
CA ALA A 143 -17.60 -19.65 8.70
C ALA A 143 -17.40 -20.55 9.93
N GLY A 144 -18.16 -21.64 10.08
CA GLY A 144 -18.16 -22.48 11.30
C GLY A 144 -18.59 -21.73 12.57
N ARG A 145 -19.18 -20.53 12.42
CA ARG A 145 -19.66 -19.72 13.53
C ARG A 145 -20.97 -20.33 14.02
N LYS A 146 -20.97 -20.83 15.26
CA LYS A 146 -22.19 -21.33 15.90
C LYS A 146 -23.25 -20.24 15.82
N ARG A 147 -24.42 -20.56 15.25
CA ARG A 147 -25.59 -19.69 15.35
C ARG A 147 -25.88 -19.51 16.84
N TYR A 148 -25.61 -18.34 17.38
CA TYR A 148 -26.10 -17.99 18.70
C TYR A 148 -27.62 -17.92 18.60
N ARG A 149 -28.31 -18.97 19.09
CA ARG A 149 -29.72 -18.87 19.42
C ARG A 149 -29.80 -17.88 20.59
N PHE A 150 -30.37 -16.71 20.35
CA PHE A 150 -30.83 -15.86 21.45
C PHE A 150 -31.89 -16.65 22.21
N TYR A 151 -31.50 -17.25 23.33
CA TYR A 151 -32.45 -17.76 24.31
C TYR A 151 -32.95 -16.55 25.11
N ASN A 152 -34.11 -16.02 24.74
CA ASN A 152 -34.92 -15.26 25.67
C ASN A 152 -35.31 -16.22 26.80
N HIS A 153 -34.77 -15.99 27.99
CA HIS A 153 -35.26 -16.62 29.19
C HIS A 153 -36.57 -15.92 29.57
N ASN A 154 -37.70 -16.55 29.31
CA ASN A 154 -38.84 -16.55 30.23
C ASN A 154 -39.75 -17.74 29.90
N VAL A 155 -39.90 -18.58 30.93
CA VAL A 155 -40.82 -19.71 31.13
C VAL A 155 -42.27 -19.35 30.71
N ASP A 156 -43.18 -20.25 30.31
CA ASP A 156 -43.39 -21.67 30.63
C ASP A 156 -44.32 -22.31 29.57
N SER A 157 -44.49 -23.63 29.66
CA SER A 157 -45.52 -24.50 29.04
C SER A 157 -45.15 -25.29 27.76
N SER A 158 -44.71 -26.53 28.01
CA SER A 158 -45.19 -27.78 27.40
C SER A 158 -45.58 -27.78 25.92
N SER A 159 -44.74 -28.37 25.07
CA SER A 159 -44.98 -29.68 24.44
C SER A 159 -44.02 -29.89 23.27
N SER A 160 -43.60 -31.14 23.13
CA SER A 160 -42.72 -31.67 22.11
C SER A 160 -43.27 -31.43 20.70
N SER A 161 -42.40 -31.08 19.75
CA SER A 161 -42.19 -31.85 18.50
C SER A 161 -41.17 -31.14 17.63
N GLU A 162 -40.28 -31.95 17.06
CA GLU A 162 -39.37 -31.54 16.00
C GLU A 162 -40.15 -31.20 14.74
N SER A 163 -39.69 -30.17 14.02
CA SER A 163 -39.95 -30.01 12.59
C SER A 163 -38.93 -29.03 12.02
N ASP A 164 -38.07 -29.55 11.15
CA ASP A 164 -37.35 -28.76 10.17
C ASP A 164 -38.35 -28.02 9.28
N SER A 165 -38.07 -26.76 8.99
CA SER A 165 -38.61 -26.07 7.83
C SER A 165 -37.67 -24.95 7.43
N SER A 166 -36.90 -25.24 6.39
CA SER A 166 -36.34 -24.27 5.47
C SER A 166 -37.43 -23.36 4.91
N SER A 167 -37.25 -22.05 5.02
CA SER A 167 -37.86 -21.10 4.09
C SER A 167 -36.93 -19.92 3.90
N SER A 168 -36.32 -19.93 2.72
CA SER A 168 -35.89 -18.77 1.96
C SER A 168 -36.95 -17.66 1.95
N SER A 169 -36.50 -16.41 1.94
CA SER A 169 -36.74 -15.42 0.86
C SER A 169 -36.74 -14.01 1.43
N SER A 170 -35.82 -13.21 0.88
CA SER A 170 -36.12 -11.94 0.20
C SER A 170 -36.92 -10.85 0.91
N SER A 171 -36.24 -9.71 1.07
CA SER A 171 -36.67 -8.36 0.67
C SER A 171 -38.14 -7.97 0.87
N SER A 172 -38.37 -6.87 1.59
CA SER A 172 -38.89 -5.62 0.98
C SER A 172 -38.95 -4.48 2.00
N ASP A 173 -38.80 -3.29 1.44
CA ASP A 173 -38.91 -1.94 1.99
C ASP A 173 -40.18 -1.66 2.82
N SER A 174 -40.08 -0.76 3.81
CA SER A 174 -40.48 0.66 3.65
C SER A 174 -40.85 1.35 4.98
N SER A 175 -40.43 2.61 5.05
CA SER A 175 -41.09 3.79 5.66
C SER A 175 -41.18 3.98 7.18
N GLU A 176 -40.44 5.00 7.59
CA GLU A 176 -40.83 6.18 8.39
C GLU A 176 -41.44 6.03 9.79
N SER A 177 -40.77 6.66 10.77
CA SER A 177 -41.42 7.67 11.60
C SER A 177 -40.40 8.57 12.30
N ASN A 178 -40.69 9.86 12.24
CA ASN A 178 -40.01 10.95 12.92
C ASN A 178 -40.10 10.81 14.44
N SER A 179 -39.04 11.18 15.15
CA SER A 179 -39.15 11.86 16.44
C SER A 179 -37.89 12.67 16.71
N LYS A 180 -38.09 13.99 16.78
CA LYS A 180 -37.14 14.98 17.30
C LYS A 180 -37.09 14.85 18.81
N SER A 181 -35.90 14.99 19.38
CA SER A 181 -35.74 15.53 20.72
C SER A 181 -34.31 16.03 20.89
N ASP A 182 -34.20 17.36 20.94
CA ASP A 182 -33.05 18.09 21.43
C ASP A 182 -32.78 17.72 22.89
N SER A 183 -31.51 17.56 23.26
CA SER A 183 -31.05 17.83 24.62
C SER A 183 -29.56 18.12 24.61
N SER A 184 -29.24 19.40 24.63
CA SER A 184 -27.96 19.93 25.09
C SER A 184 -27.82 19.69 26.59
N SER A 185 -26.72 19.10 27.02
CA SER A 185 -26.21 19.32 28.38
C SER A 185 -24.69 19.23 28.38
N SER A 186 -24.12 20.43 28.49
CA SER A 186 -22.75 20.74 28.85
C SER A 186 -22.40 20.25 30.25
N SER A 187 -21.18 19.72 30.41
CA SER A 187 -20.47 19.72 31.68
C SER A 187 -18.96 19.80 31.44
N SER A 188 -18.44 21.02 31.43
CA SER A 188 -17.12 21.38 31.98
C SER A 188 -17.17 21.15 33.50
N SER A 189 -16.13 20.78 34.25
CA SER A 189 -14.69 21.00 34.15
C SER A 189 -14.03 20.24 35.31
N SER A 190 -12.80 19.75 35.15
CA SER A 190 -11.65 20.31 35.89
C SER A 190 -10.35 19.58 35.57
N SER A 191 -9.36 20.42 35.39
CA SER A 191 -7.97 20.21 35.02
C SER A 191 -7.10 19.74 36.17
N SER A 192 -6.06 19.00 35.83
CA SER A 192 -4.77 19.09 36.54
C SER A 192 -3.65 19.21 35.53
N SER A 193 -3.13 20.43 35.42
CA SER A 193 -1.95 20.82 34.68
C SER A 193 -0.68 20.40 35.42
N SER A 194 0.27 19.81 34.69
CA SER A 194 1.69 19.88 35.04
C SER A 194 2.47 20.31 33.80
N SER A 195 2.95 21.53 33.88
CA SER A 195 3.75 22.28 32.94
C SER A 195 5.15 21.68 32.74
N SER A 196 5.55 21.51 31.49
CA SER A 196 6.97 21.49 31.11
C SER A 196 7.14 22.00 29.67
N GLU A 197 7.67 23.22 29.61
CA GLU A 197 8.54 23.79 28.58
C GLU A 197 8.06 23.81 27.13
N SER A 198 7.60 25.01 26.74
CA SER A 198 7.40 25.45 25.37
C SER A 198 8.69 25.37 24.55
N LYS A 199 8.84 24.32 23.74
CA LYS A 199 9.67 24.38 22.53
C LYS A 199 8.81 24.89 21.40
N GLU A 200 9.09 26.12 20.99
CA GLU A 200 8.55 26.79 19.83
C GLU A 200 8.67 25.87 18.59
N TYR A 201 7.53 25.32 18.16
CA TYR A 201 7.47 24.32 17.12
C TYR A 201 7.49 25.01 15.75
N ASN A 202 8.63 24.94 15.07
CA ASN A 202 8.81 25.51 13.74
C ASN A 202 8.23 24.55 12.67
N PRO A 203 7.09 24.85 12.03
CA PRO A 203 6.37 23.92 11.14
C PRO A 203 7.08 23.66 9.79
N ALA A 204 8.28 24.23 9.56
CA ALA A 204 8.99 24.16 8.29
C ALA A 204 9.84 22.88 8.07
N GLN A 205 9.81 21.88 8.96
CA GLN A 205 10.68 20.68 8.85
C GLN A 205 9.99 19.33 9.09
N GLN A 206 8.66 19.26 9.15
CA GLN A 206 7.96 18.01 9.48
C GLN A 206 7.84 17.08 8.24
N LYS A 207 8.88 16.24 8.01
CA LYS A 207 9.00 15.27 6.89
C LYS A 207 8.13 14.01 7.01
N TYR A 208 7.26 13.90 8.02
CA TYR A 208 6.47 12.70 8.30
C TYR A 208 5.03 13.06 8.66
N SER A 209 4.06 12.25 8.24
CA SER A 209 2.68 12.39 8.71
C SER A 209 2.60 11.96 10.17
N GLY A 210 1.73 12.58 10.97
CA GLY A 210 1.44 12.12 12.33
C GLY A 210 0.62 10.83 12.39
N LYS A 211 0.32 10.21 11.24
CA LYS A 211 -0.50 9.00 11.15
C LYS A 211 0.39 7.77 11.25
N GLU A 212 0.20 7.00 12.30
CA GLU A 212 0.86 5.72 12.52
C GLU A 212 0.38 4.68 11.51
N CYS A 213 1.26 3.73 11.20
CA CYS A 213 0.92 2.60 10.36
C CYS A 213 1.51 1.31 10.90
N ASP A 214 0.93 0.21 10.45
CA ASP A 214 1.19 -1.11 11.01
C ASP A 214 2.60 -1.60 10.68
N ILE A 215 3.18 -2.29 11.66
CA ILE A 215 4.42 -3.04 11.52
C ILE A 215 4.06 -4.43 11.01
N THR A 216 4.64 -4.79 9.86
CA THR A 216 4.52 -6.14 9.30
C THR A 216 5.77 -6.94 9.65
N HIS A 217 5.71 -8.26 9.49
CA HIS A 217 6.85 -9.14 9.76
C HIS A 217 7.30 -9.81 8.48
N GLN A 218 8.55 -9.58 8.10
CA GLN A 218 9.11 -10.11 6.86
C GLN A 218 10.52 -10.63 7.05
N VAL A 219 10.83 -11.77 6.43
CA VAL A 219 12.20 -12.29 6.35
C VAL A 219 13.07 -11.23 5.68
N GLN A 220 14.22 -10.91 6.29
CA GLN A 220 15.16 -9.93 5.77
C GLN A 220 16.39 -10.64 5.23
N TYR A 221 17.05 -10.06 4.24
CA TYR A 221 18.32 -10.55 3.74
C TYR A 221 19.37 -9.45 3.66
N VAL A 222 20.63 -9.84 3.72
CA VAL A 222 21.79 -8.97 3.56
C VAL A 222 22.83 -9.67 2.70
N GLU A 223 23.44 -8.92 1.78
CA GLU A 223 24.52 -9.40 0.92
C GLU A 223 25.84 -8.84 1.45
N ARG A 224 26.84 -9.70 1.64
CA ARG A 224 28.19 -9.31 2.10
C ARG A 224 29.25 -10.13 1.38
N GLY A 225 29.96 -9.50 0.45
CA GLY A 225 30.98 -10.18 -0.34
C GLY A 225 30.34 -11.23 -1.24
N SER A 226 30.81 -12.49 -1.15
CA SER A 226 30.31 -13.64 -1.93
C SER A 226 29.23 -14.46 -1.21
N GLU A 227 28.60 -13.91 -0.16
CA GLU A 227 27.57 -14.58 0.63
C GLU A 227 26.31 -13.72 0.73
N ILE A 228 25.14 -14.37 0.67
CA ILE A 228 23.84 -13.78 1.00
C ILE A 228 23.29 -14.48 2.25
N CYS A 229 22.83 -13.67 3.21
CA CYS A 229 22.36 -14.13 4.50
C CYS A 229 20.89 -13.74 4.70
N PHE A 230 20.06 -14.70 5.13
CA PHE A 230 18.63 -14.52 5.37
C PHE A 230 18.29 -14.69 6.85
N SER A 231 17.40 -13.86 7.38
CA SER A 231 16.98 -13.96 8.77
C SER A 231 16.19 -15.25 8.99
N LYS A 232 16.53 -16.00 10.04
CA LYS A 232 15.81 -17.25 10.35
C LYS A 232 14.35 -17.03 10.75
N ARG A 233 14.03 -15.85 11.27
CA ARG A 233 12.68 -15.44 11.64
C ARG A 233 12.31 -14.15 10.90
N PRO A 234 11.03 -13.98 10.54
CA PRO A 234 10.54 -12.70 10.04
C PRO A 234 10.83 -11.57 11.03
N LEU A 235 11.39 -10.47 10.54
CA LEU A 235 11.73 -9.30 11.34
C LEU A 235 10.65 -8.22 11.17
N PRO A 236 10.40 -7.38 12.17
CA PRO A 236 9.48 -6.26 12.04
C PRO A 236 9.99 -5.30 10.95
N VAL A 237 9.12 -4.90 10.05
CA VAL A 237 9.37 -3.92 8.99
C VAL A 237 8.16 -3.00 8.83
N CYS A 238 8.41 -1.77 8.39
CA CYS A 238 7.31 -0.89 8.02
C CYS A 238 6.71 -1.35 6.70
N ASN A 239 5.39 -1.16 6.55
CA ASN A 239 4.72 -1.39 5.28
C ASN A 239 5.29 -0.48 4.16
N SER A 240 5.07 -0.83 2.89
CA SER A 240 5.69 -0.19 1.71
C SER A 240 5.54 1.34 1.65
N ASN A 241 4.45 1.89 2.22
CA ASN A 241 4.14 3.32 2.24
C ASN A 241 4.54 4.03 3.54
N CYS A 242 5.37 3.39 4.36
CA CYS A 242 5.72 3.84 5.69
C CYS A 242 7.22 3.91 5.95
N LYS A 243 7.62 4.82 6.83
CA LYS A 243 8.99 4.91 7.34
C LYS A 243 9.05 4.67 8.83
N ALA A 244 10.12 4.00 9.23
CA ALA A 244 10.47 3.81 10.62
C ALA A 244 10.96 5.14 11.20
N ILE A 245 10.34 5.60 12.29
CA ILE A 245 10.77 6.80 13.01
C ILE A 245 11.48 6.47 14.33
N ASP A 246 11.12 5.36 14.95
CA ASP A 246 11.79 4.84 16.14
C ASP A 246 12.36 3.47 15.78
N VAL A 247 13.68 3.37 15.78
CA VAL A 247 14.43 2.19 15.32
C VAL A 247 15.29 1.71 16.46
N VAL A 248 15.26 0.41 16.72
CA VAL A 248 16.12 -0.24 17.69
C VAL A 248 17.01 -1.25 17.02
N ASN A 249 18.26 -1.24 17.43
CA ASN A 249 19.25 -2.19 16.96
C ASN A 249 19.18 -3.46 17.78
N LYS A 250 18.88 -4.58 17.14
CA LYS A 250 18.84 -5.90 17.78
C LYS A 250 19.69 -6.89 16.97
N TYR A 251 20.17 -7.91 17.64
CA TYR A 251 20.88 -9.02 17.02
C TYR A 251 19.88 -10.08 16.60
N TYR A 252 20.01 -10.56 15.37
CA TYR A 252 19.17 -11.60 14.82
C TYR A 252 20.03 -12.68 14.17
N ASP A 253 19.54 -13.91 14.20
CA ASP A 253 20.23 -15.06 13.61
C ASP A 253 19.93 -15.16 12.13
N PHE A 254 20.98 -15.35 11.35
CA PHE A 254 20.92 -15.47 9.90
C PHE A 254 21.47 -16.81 9.42
N HIS A 255 20.86 -17.32 8.35
CA HIS A 255 21.36 -18.43 7.55
C HIS A 255 21.99 -17.88 6.28
N CYS A 256 23.27 -18.17 6.05
CA CYS A 256 24.01 -17.68 4.90
C CYS A 256 24.24 -18.79 3.87
N ARG A 257 24.20 -18.41 2.59
CA ARG A 257 24.52 -19.24 1.43
C ARG A 257 25.42 -18.44 0.47
N PRO A 258 26.18 -19.11 -0.41
CA PRO A 258 26.91 -18.43 -1.48
C PRO A 258 25.96 -17.58 -2.33
N LEU A 259 26.45 -16.45 -2.84
CA LEU A 259 25.64 -15.53 -3.64
C LEU A 259 25.17 -16.19 -4.95
N GLU A 260 25.96 -17.10 -5.52
CA GLU A 260 25.65 -17.82 -6.77
C GLU A 260 24.68 -19.00 -6.56
N ASP A 261 24.28 -19.27 -5.32
CA ASP A 261 23.40 -20.39 -5.00
C ASP A 261 21.97 -20.14 -5.51
N THR A 262 21.47 -21.04 -6.36
CA THR A 262 20.17 -20.90 -7.03
C THR A 262 18.98 -20.85 -6.07
N ILE A 263 19.07 -21.57 -4.94
CA ILE A 263 18.02 -21.57 -3.91
C ILE A 263 18.04 -20.25 -3.13
N ALA A 264 19.24 -19.73 -2.84
CA ALA A 264 19.39 -18.42 -2.21
C ALA A 264 18.79 -17.31 -3.08
N GLN A 265 19.05 -17.33 -4.39
CA GLN A 265 18.47 -16.37 -5.32
C GLN A 265 16.94 -16.50 -5.40
N LEU A 266 16.41 -17.72 -5.38
CA LEU A 266 14.95 -17.93 -5.31
C LEU A 266 14.34 -17.33 -4.05
N TRP A 267 14.95 -17.53 -2.88
CA TRP A 267 14.47 -16.93 -1.63
C TRP A 267 14.55 -15.41 -1.65
N LYS A 268 15.62 -14.83 -2.21
CA LYS A 268 15.76 -13.39 -2.42
C LYS A 268 14.59 -12.85 -3.25
N GLU A 269 14.28 -13.47 -4.38
CA GLU A 269 13.18 -13.06 -5.24
C GLU A 269 11.80 -13.23 -4.58
N GLN A 270 11.60 -14.30 -3.81
CA GLN A 270 10.37 -14.49 -3.02
C GLN A 270 10.19 -13.39 -1.97
N ILE A 271 11.25 -13.05 -1.24
CA ILE A 271 11.23 -11.99 -0.24
C ILE A 271 10.96 -10.63 -0.89
N ARG A 272 11.56 -10.33 -2.05
CA ARG A 272 11.27 -9.10 -2.81
C ARG A 272 9.79 -8.99 -3.20
N LYS A 273 9.11 -10.12 -3.41
CA LYS A 273 7.67 -10.19 -3.71
C LYS A 273 6.76 -10.19 -2.48
N GLY A 274 7.29 -9.98 -1.27
CA GLY A 274 6.49 -9.96 -0.05
C GLY A 274 6.26 -11.34 0.59
N VAL A 275 6.85 -12.41 0.03
CA VAL A 275 6.70 -13.77 0.56
C VAL A 275 7.72 -14.03 1.66
N ASN A 276 7.35 -14.82 2.67
CA ASN A 276 8.24 -15.23 3.76
C ASN A 276 8.62 -16.71 3.63
N PRO A 277 9.80 -17.04 3.09
CA PRO A 277 10.31 -18.41 3.09
C PRO A 277 10.53 -18.91 4.53
N ASP A 278 10.18 -20.17 4.80
CA ASP A 278 10.47 -20.75 6.11
C ASP A 278 11.94 -21.15 6.23
N LEU A 279 12.65 -20.42 7.08
CA LEU A 279 14.06 -20.61 7.39
C LEU A 279 14.30 -21.06 8.83
N SER A 280 13.23 -21.33 9.58
CA SER A 280 13.29 -21.68 11.00
C SER A 280 14.11 -22.96 11.24
N VAL A 281 14.02 -23.91 10.32
CA VAL A 281 14.72 -25.20 10.33
C VAL A 281 16.16 -25.14 9.81
N LYS A 282 16.61 -24.03 9.22
CA LYS A 282 17.97 -23.90 8.67
C LYS A 282 19.01 -23.64 9.76
N ALA A 283 20.26 -23.97 9.51
CA ALA A 283 21.33 -23.72 10.48
C ALA A 283 21.61 -22.22 10.62
N VAL A 284 21.91 -21.78 11.85
CA VAL A 284 22.41 -20.42 12.10
C VAL A 284 23.86 -20.35 11.61
N SER A 285 24.12 -19.50 10.64
CA SER A 285 25.48 -19.26 10.13
C SER A 285 26.17 -18.16 10.92
N LYS A 286 25.50 -17.02 11.11
CA LYS A 286 26.04 -15.83 11.78
C LYS A 286 24.89 -15.05 12.44
N THR A 287 25.20 -14.29 13.49
CA THR A 287 24.26 -13.35 14.11
C THR A 287 24.60 -11.93 13.70
N ILE A 288 23.64 -11.22 13.11
CA ILE A 288 23.83 -9.90 12.50
C ILE A 288 22.97 -8.86 13.22
N LYS A 289 23.54 -7.68 13.46
CA LYS A 289 22.83 -6.53 14.04
C LYS A 289 21.99 -5.87 12.95
N MET A 290 20.68 -5.81 13.15
CA MET A 290 19.73 -5.16 12.24
C MET A 290 18.93 -4.08 12.95
N ASN A 291 18.48 -3.12 12.15
CA ASN A 291 17.59 -2.04 12.53
C ASN A 291 16.15 -2.55 12.47
N ALA A 292 15.46 -2.56 13.61
CA ALA A 292 14.06 -2.97 13.71
C ALA A 292 13.18 -1.79 14.14
N PRO A 293 12.11 -1.46 13.40
CA PRO A 293 11.18 -0.41 13.78
C PRO A 293 10.42 -0.79 15.05
N LYS A 294 10.37 0.14 16.01
CA LYS A 294 9.37 0.18 17.07
C LYS A 294 8.10 0.89 16.64
N LYS A 295 8.23 1.84 15.70
CA LYS A 295 7.14 2.67 15.24
C LYS A 295 7.32 3.06 13.78
N CYS A 296 6.24 2.92 13.02
CA CYS A 296 6.17 3.29 11.61
C CYS A 296 5.13 4.41 11.41
N VAL A 297 5.42 5.34 10.51
CA VAL A 297 4.50 6.44 10.13
C VAL A 297 4.45 6.57 8.62
N TYR A 298 3.31 7.02 8.10
CA TYR A 298 3.19 7.30 6.66
C TYR A 298 4.09 8.46 6.28
N VAL A 299 4.78 8.31 5.15
CA VAL A 299 5.59 9.37 4.54
C VAL A 299 4.65 10.33 3.82
N LYS A 300 4.86 11.65 4.00
CA LYS A 300 4.15 12.69 3.24
C LYS A 300 4.74 12.86 1.85
#